data_AF-A0A540W2G6-F1
#
_entry.id   AF-A0A540W2G6-F1
#
_cell.length_a   1.000
_cell.length_b   1.000
_cell.length_c   1.000
_cell.angle_alpha   90.00
_cell.angle_beta   90.00
_cell.angle_gamma   90.00
#
_symmetry.space_group_name_H-M   'P 1'
#
loop_
_entity.id
_entity.type
_entity.pdbx_description
1 polymer ?
#
loop_
_entity_poly.entity_id
_entity_poly.type
_entity_poly.pdbx_seq_one_letter_code
_entity_poly.pdbx_strand_id
1 'polypeptide(L)'
;MPLRDELPPRCGPWATRFDSDEALVVADDVLRAAALKDHDLAPIVPFRQLYGPASAGTSWATGFGIDPQAPYGPGGEVGYVNADFSDGFVYGVYRPTAELRPGRPGPERGGDLLLTDAYPYPGGAIDPVTVPLAELGLDAPGVDHRFVRFCAGWLGVEAADDLGELRETFAAAWPDYRETIRAGLIHVVRNRPLTVAQWYGLTYIAFPDVEELTAYLAQVYAYLYDGFEAMPVAPN
;
A
#
# COMPACT_ATOMS: atom_id res chain seq x y z
N MET A 1 -14.85 2.21 33.83
CA MET A 1 -13.73 1.67 33.03
C MET A 1 -12.93 2.85 32.55
N PRO A 2 -11.63 2.95 32.84
CA PRO A 2 -10.81 4.01 32.26
C PRO A 2 -10.75 3.78 30.75
N LEU A 3 -11.03 4.83 29.99
CA LEU A 3 -10.78 4.90 28.56
C LEU A 3 -9.31 4.54 28.35
N ARG A 4 -9.04 3.56 27.48
CA ARG A 4 -7.69 3.29 27.01
C ARG A 4 -7.16 4.60 26.41
N ASP A 5 -5.97 5.00 26.84
CA ASP A 5 -5.14 6.06 26.23
C ASP A 5 -4.66 5.61 24.83
N GLU A 6 -5.59 5.22 23.96
CA GLU A 6 -5.31 4.85 22.58
C GLU A 6 -5.13 6.13 21.75
N LEU A 7 -3.86 6.36 21.40
CA LEU A 7 -3.25 7.12 20.29
C LEU A 7 -3.96 8.41 19.80
N PRO A 8 -3.21 9.50 19.52
CA PRO A 8 -3.78 10.78 19.06
C PRO A 8 -4.66 10.58 17.81
N PRO A 9 -5.58 11.52 17.48
CA PRO A 9 -6.53 11.37 16.39
C PRO A 9 -5.78 11.41 15.04
N ARG A 10 -5.22 10.27 14.64
CA ARG A 10 -4.68 10.00 13.31
C ARG A 10 -5.90 9.76 12.41
N CYS A 11 -6.46 10.85 11.90
CA CYS A 11 -7.63 10.85 11.03
C CYS A 11 -7.26 10.33 9.63
N GLY A 12 -6.97 9.03 9.52
CA GLY A 12 -6.79 8.32 8.26
C GLY A 12 -7.31 6.89 8.41
N PRO A 13 -7.56 6.16 7.32
CA PRO A 13 -8.30 4.89 7.33
C PRO A 13 -7.64 3.67 8.01
N TRP A 14 -6.63 3.85 8.88
CA TRP A 14 -5.82 2.86 9.65
C TRP A 14 -6.59 1.72 10.36
N ALA A 15 -7.92 1.75 10.29
CA ALA A 15 -8.81 0.74 10.83
C ALA A 15 -9.39 -0.19 9.76
N THR A 16 -8.90 -0.16 8.52
CA THR A 16 -9.47 -0.99 7.47
C THR A 16 -8.91 -2.40 7.55
N ARG A 17 -9.77 -3.37 7.86
CA ARG A 17 -9.34 -4.77 8.02
C ARG A 17 -10.42 -5.75 7.65
N PHE A 18 -10.01 -7.00 7.45
CA PHE A 18 -10.93 -8.11 7.28
C PHE A 18 -11.70 -8.42 8.58
N ASP A 19 -12.95 -8.83 8.44
CA ASP A 19 -13.85 -9.15 9.55
C ASP A 19 -13.71 -10.59 10.08
N SER A 20 -12.98 -11.43 9.35
CA SER A 20 -12.77 -12.84 9.66
C SER A 20 -11.42 -13.36 9.14
N ASP A 21 -10.86 -14.33 9.85
CA ASP A 21 -9.60 -14.99 9.46
C ASP A 21 -9.74 -15.74 8.12
N GLU A 22 -10.91 -16.31 7.84
CA GLU A 22 -11.18 -16.99 6.56
C GLU A 22 -11.09 -16.02 5.38
N ALA A 23 -11.66 -14.83 5.51
CA ALA A 23 -11.56 -13.78 4.50
C ALA A 23 -10.12 -13.33 4.27
N LEU A 24 -9.37 -13.13 5.35
CA LEU A 24 -7.95 -12.76 5.28
C LEU A 24 -7.12 -13.84 4.57
N VAL A 25 -7.36 -15.13 4.87
CA VAL A 25 -6.66 -16.25 4.20
C VAL A 25 -6.96 -16.27 2.70
N VAL A 26 -8.23 -16.12 2.31
CA VAL A 26 -8.61 -16.05 0.89
C VAL A 26 -7.95 -14.85 0.20
N ALA A 27 -7.93 -13.70 0.87
CA ALA A 27 -7.28 -12.51 0.34
C ALA A 27 -5.77 -12.68 0.17
N ASP A 28 -5.09 -13.22 1.18
CA ASP A 28 -3.66 -13.50 1.11
C ASP A 28 -3.36 -14.46 -0.06
N ASP A 29 -4.12 -15.54 -0.22
CA ASP A 29 -3.88 -16.49 -1.33
C ASP A 29 -3.96 -15.81 -2.71
N VAL A 30 -4.97 -14.96 -2.93
CA VAL A 30 -5.17 -14.23 -4.20
C VAL A 30 -4.09 -13.18 -4.41
N LEU A 31 -3.81 -12.36 -3.40
CA LEU A 31 -2.83 -11.29 -3.46
C LEU A 31 -1.41 -11.85 -3.64
N ARG A 32 -1.06 -12.90 -2.92
CA ARG A 32 0.23 -13.60 -3.03
C ARG A 32 0.43 -14.20 -4.41
N ALA A 33 -0.62 -14.78 -5.00
CA ALA A 33 -0.57 -15.25 -6.38
C ALA A 33 -0.33 -14.10 -7.37
N ALA A 34 -0.98 -12.95 -7.17
CA ALA A 34 -0.74 -11.74 -7.98
C ALA A 34 0.69 -11.19 -7.80
N ALA A 35 1.19 -11.11 -6.57
CA ALA A 35 2.55 -10.68 -6.25
C ALA A 35 3.60 -11.51 -7.01
N LEU A 36 3.48 -12.84 -6.96
CA LEU A 36 4.40 -13.74 -7.66
C LEU A 36 4.30 -13.62 -9.18
N LYS A 37 3.09 -13.46 -9.71
CA LYS A 37 2.85 -13.38 -11.15
C LYS A 37 3.43 -12.08 -11.74
N ASP A 38 3.23 -10.97 -11.05
CA ASP A 38 3.55 -9.63 -11.57
C ASP A 38 4.87 -9.08 -11.00
N HIS A 39 5.59 -9.87 -10.20
CA HIS A 39 6.80 -9.47 -9.47
C HIS A 39 6.57 -8.17 -8.70
N ASP A 40 5.58 -8.16 -7.82
CA ASP A 40 5.13 -6.99 -7.11
C ASP A 40 4.97 -7.28 -5.62
N LEU A 41 5.58 -6.45 -4.77
CA LEU A 41 5.44 -6.58 -3.32
C LEU A 41 4.23 -5.81 -2.76
N ALA A 42 3.53 -5.05 -3.60
CA ALA A 42 2.30 -4.35 -3.25
C ALA A 42 1.16 -4.67 -4.24
N PRO A 43 0.76 -5.94 -4.44
CA PRO A 43 -0.33 -6.28 -5.34
C PRO A 43 -1.63 -5.59 -4.91
N ILE A 44 -2.40 -5.11 -5.89
CA ILE A 44 -3.74 -4.54 -5.68
C ILE A 44 -4.70 -5.27 -6.61
N VAL A 45 -5.77 -5.82 -6.04
CA VAL A 45 -6.81 -6.53 -6.79
C VAL A 45 -8.18 -5.90 -6.53
N PRO A 46 -9.07 -5.77 -7.53
CA PRO A 46 -10.44 -5.36 -7.26
C PRO A 46 -11.13 -6.33 -6.29
N PHE A 47 -11.88 -5.81 -5.33
CA PHE A 47 -12.49 -6.61 -4.26
C PHE A 47 -13.35 -7.77 -4.80
N ARG A 48 -14.09 -7.54 -5.89
CA ARG A 48 -14.91 -8.58 -6.55
C ARG A 48 -14.12 -9.77 -7.06
N GLN A 49 -12.81 -9.63 -7.28
CA GLN A 49 -11.97 -10.72 -7.75
C GLN A 49 -11.58 -11.70 -6.64
N LEU A 50 -11.73 -11.33 -5.36
CA LEU A 50 -11.40 -12.18 -4.22
C LEU A 50 -12.26 -13.44 -4.14
N TYR A 51 -13.58 -13.30 -4.33
CA TYR A 51 -14.55 -14.37 -4.05
C TYR A 51 -15.13 -15.04 -5.32
N GLY A 52 -14.69 -14.64 -6.52
CA GLY A 52 -15.24 -15.14 -7.78
C GLY A 52 -16.63 -14.58 -8.12
N PRO A 53 -17.32 -15.10 -9.17
CA PRO A 53 -18.52 -14.48 -9.70
C PRO A 53 -19.76 -14.59 -8.78
N ALA A 54 -20.35 -13.43 -8.48
CA ALA A 54 -21.73 -13.05 -8.11
C ALA A 54 -22.58 -13.86 -7.11
N SER A 55 -22.31 -15.14 -6.80
CA SER A 55 -23.09 -15.88 -5.79
C SER A 55 -22.77 -15.48 -4.35
N ALA A 56 -21.71 -14.68 -4.13
CA ALA A 56 -21.35 -14.17 -2.82
C ALA A 56 -22.20 -12.94 -2.40
N GLY A 57 -22.71 -12.13 -3.33
CA GLY A 57 -23.45 -10.90 -2.98
C GLY A 57 -22.67 -9.95 -2.05
N THR A 58 -23.30 -8.85 -1.64
CA THR A 58 -22.77 -7.93 -0.61
C THR A 58 -22.70 -8.56 0.78
N SER A 59 -23.24 -9.78 0.96
CA SER A 59 -23.18 -10.56 2.20
C SER A 59 -21.78 -11.03 2.59
N TRP A 60 -20.80 -10.91 1.69
CA TRP A 60 -19.38 -11.16 1.96
C TRP A 60 -18.57 -9.85 1.92
N ALA A 61 -19.18 -8.73 2.30
CA ALA A 61 -18.43 -7.53 2.65
C ALA A 61 -17.60 -7.83 3.91
N THR A 62 -16.50 -8.56 3.73
CA THR A 62 -15.71 -9.16 4.79
C THR A 62 -14.75 -8.17 5.43
N GLY A 63 -15.14 -6.91 5.55
CA GLY A 63 -14.27 -5.88 6.05
C GLY A 63 -15.04 -4.70 6.61
N PHE A 64 -14.36 -3.96 7.47
CA PHE A 64 -14.85 -2.70 7.98
C PHE A 64 -13.72 -1.68 7.94
N GLY A 65 -14.06 -0.40 7.91
CA GLY A 65 -13.10 0.69 7.89
C GLY A 65 -13.75 2.01 8.24
N ILE A 66 -12.97 3.09 8.14
CA ILE A 66 -13.47 4.47 8.28
C ILE A 66 -13.72 4.99 6.86
N ASP A 67 -14.90 5.54 6.61
CA ASP A 67 -15.17 6.22 5.33
C ASP A 67 -14.26 7.47 5.22
N PRO A 68 -13.31 7.52 4.27
CA PRO A 68 -12.41 8.66 4.15
C PRO A 68 -13.14 9.94 3.71
N GLN A 69 -14.34 9.84 3.12
CA GLN A 69 -15.18 10.99 2.75
C GLN A 69 -16.01 11.52 3.91
N ALA A 70 -16.33 10.66 4.90
CA ALA A 70 -17.12 11.01 6.08
C ALA A 70 -16.60 10.32 7.35
N PRO A 71 -15.37 10.63 7.80
CA PRO A 71 -14.71 9.89 8.88
C PRO A 71 -15.37 10.10 10.26
N TYR A 72 -16.16 11.17 10.41
CA TYR A 72 -16.84 11.53 11.64
C TYR A 72 -18.34 11.70 11.43
N GLY A 73 -19.11 11.12 12.35
CA GLY A 73 -20.54 11.39 12.44
C GLY A 73 -20.86 12.76 13.04
N PRO A 74 -22.13 13.20 13.03
CA PRO A 74 -22.54 14.51 13.52
C PRO A 74 -22.19 14.80 14.99
N GLY A 75 -21.92 13.78 15.81
CA GLY A 75 -21.52 13.90 17.21
C GLY A 75 -20.01 13.84 17.45
N GLY A 76 -19.19 13.75 16.38
CA GLY A 76 -17.73 13.62 16.47
C GLY A 76 -17.22 12.19 16.71
N GLU A 77 -18.11 11.19 16.70
CA GLU A 77 -17.75 9.78 16.74
C GLU A 77 -17.09 9.33 15.43
N VAL A 78 -16.11 8.44 15.52
CA VAL A 78 -15.52 7.80 14.34
C VAL A 78 -16.57 6.91 13.67
N GLY A 79 -16.85 7.18 12.40
CA GLY A 79 -17.83 6.45 11.60
C GLY A 79 -17.28 5.13 11.07
N TYR A 80 -17.19 4.10 11.92
CA TYR A 80 -16.87 2.75 11.45
C TYR A 80 -18.02 2.22 10.59
N VAL A 81 -17.71 1.92 9.33
CA VAL A 81 -18.66 1.31 8.39
C VAL A 81 -18.23 -0.12 8.12
N ASN A 82 -19.18 -1.05 8.18
CA ASN A 82 -19.05 -2.30 7.43
C ASN A 82 -19.21 -1.88 5.97
N ALA A 83 -18.10 -1.65 5.29
CA ALA A 83 -18.12 -0.95 4.02
C ALA A 83 -18.52 -1.90 2.90
N ASP A 84 -19.35 -1.40 1.98
CA ASP A 84 -19.51 -2.03 0.68
C ASP A 84 -18.23 -1.79 -0.14
N PHE A 85 -17.21 -2.62 0.11
CA PHE A 85 -15.97 -2.61 -0.67
C PHE A 85 -16.16 -3.21 -2.07
N SER A 86 -17.38 -3.55 -2.48
CA SER A 86 -17.62 -4.28 -3.74
C SER A 86 -17.13 -3.52 -4.97
N ASP A 87 -16.98 -2.20 -4.93
CA ASP A 87 -16.39 -1.42 -6.03
C ASP A 87 -14.96 -0.93 -5.72
N GLY A 88 -14.43 -1.27 -4.55
CA GLY A 88 -13.08 -0.95 -4.12
C GLY A 88 -12.04 -2.01 -4.48
N PHE A 89 -10.91 -1.94 -3.80
CA PHE A 89 -9.76 -2.81 -4.00
C PHE A 89 -9.42 -3.55 -2.71
N VAL A 90 -8.53 -4.53 -2.84
CA VAL A 90 -7.80 -5.12 -1.74
C VAL A 90 -6.32 -4.96 -2.03
N TYR A 91 -5.61 -4.42 -1.05
CA TYR A 91 -4.20 -4.15 -1.09
C TYR A 91 -3.50 -5.24 -0.31
N GLY A 92 -2.46 -5.82 -0.89
CA GLY A 92 -1.53 -6.71 -0.20
C GLY A 92 -0.18 -6.04 -0.08
N VAL A 93 0.47 -6.23 1.04
CA VAL A 93 1.78 -5.67 1.34
C VAL A 93 2.67 -6.82 1.79
N TYR A 94 3.63 -7.18 0.95
CA TYR A 94 4.47 -8.35 1.14
C TYR A 94 5.94 -7.99 1.25
N ARG A 95 6.66 -8.78 2.02
CA ARG A 95 8.12 -8.77 2.05
C ARG A 95 8.68 -10.17 1.77
N PRO A 96 9.85 -10.30 1.13
CA PRO A 96 10.51 -11.59 1.02
C PRO A 96 10.78 -12.20 2.40
N THR A 97 10.84 -13.53 2.50
CA THR A 97 11.30 -14.18 3.74
C THR A 97 12.79 -13.92 3.99
N ALA A 98 13.19 -13.91 5.25
CA ALA A 98 14.61 -13.80 5.62
C ALA A 98 15.46 -15.02 5.18
N GLU A 99 14.82 -16.13 4.81
CA GLU A 99 15.50 -17.33 4.28
C GLU A 99 16.02 -17.13 2.85
N LEU A 100 15.41 -16.20 2.10
CA LEU A 100 15.88 -15.86 0.76
C LEU A 100 17.19 -15.10 0.82
N ARG A 101 18.20 -15.64 0.14
CA ARG A 101 19.49 -14.97 0.01
C ARG A 101 19.44 -13.88 -1.07
N PRO A 102 20.03 -12.70 -0.83
CA PRO A 102 20.23 -11.71 -1.88
C PRO A 102 20.98 -12.29 -3.09
N GLY A 103 20.66 -11.80 -4.29
CA GLY A 103 21.30 -12.24 -5.54
C GLY A 103 20.65 -13.44 -6.24
N ARG A 104 19.53 -13.93 -5.71
CA ARG A 104 18.59 -14.84 -6.40
C ARG A 104 17.64 -14.06 -7.33
N PRO A 105 16.91 -14.73 -8.25
CA PRO A 105 15.93 -14.07 -9.12
C PRO A 105 14.77 -13.39 -8.37
N GLY A 106 14.63 -13.62 -7.07
CA GLY A 106 13.56 -13.12 -6.22
C GLY A 106 12.75 -14.28 -5.62
N PRO A 107 11.60 -13.99 -4.98
CA PRO A 107 10.61 -14.99 -4.59
C PRO A 107 10.09 -15.80 -5.80
N GLU A 108 10.00 -17.13 -5.67
CA GLU A 108 9.54 -18.01 -6.77
C GLU A 108 8.24 -18.75 -6.43
N ARG A 109 7.90 -18.81 -5.15
CA ARG A 109 6.71 -19.51 -4.63
C ARG A 109 6.11 -18.78 -3.45
N GLY A 110 4.87 -19.12 -3.11
CA GLY A 110 4.12 -18.43 -2.05
C GLY A 110 4.86 -18.35 -0.72
N GLY A 111 5.48 -19.45 -0.29
CA GLY A 111 6.24 -19.51 0.98
C GLY A 111 7.52 -18.66 1.01
N ASP A 112 7.90 -18.01 -0.10
CA ASP A 112 9.03 -17.09 -0.15
C ASP A 112 8.60 -15.64 0.15
N LEU A 113 7.30 -15.39 0.30
CA LEU A 113 6.70 -14.12 0.68
C LEU A 113 6.07 -14.20 2.07
N LEU A 114 6.24 -13.16 2.86
CA LEU A 114 5.53 -12.93 4.11
C LEU A 114 4.55 -11.78 3.90
N LEU A 115 3.31 -12.00 4.31
CA LEU A 115 2.32 -10.94 4.38
C LEU A 115 2.70 -10.03 5.55
N THR A 116 2.96 -8.76 5.27
CA THR A 116 3.06 -7.71 6.29
C THR A 116 1.64 -7.25 6.62
N ASP A 117 0.85 -6.91 5.60
CA ASP A 117 -0.55 -6.55 5.79
C ASP A 117 -1.41 -6.82 4.55
N ALA A 118 -2.69 -7.08 4.76
CA ALA A 118 -3.71 -7.09 3.71
C ALA A 118 -4.99 -6.45 4.22
N TYR A 119 -5.50 -5.49 3.47
CA TYR A 119 -6.68 -4.74 3.85
C TYR A 119 -7.56 -4.46 2.62
N PRO A 120 -8.89 -4.53 2.77
CA PRO A 120 -9.79 -3.96 1.78
C PRO A 120 -9.63 -2.44 1.78
N TYR A 121 -10.03 -1.78 0.70
CA TYR A 121 -9.90 -0.35 0.59
C TYR A 121 -10.98 0.20 -0.35
N PRO A 122 -11.70 1.26 0.02
CA PRO A 122 -12.85 1.73 -0.77
C PRO A 122 -12.41 2.34 -2.12
N GLY A 123 -11.11 2.63 -2.28
CA GLY A 123 -10.51 3.17 -3.48
C GLY A 123 -10.23 4.67 -3.37
N GLY A 124 -9.05 5.06 -3.88
CA GLY A 124 -8.57 6.43 -4.04
C GLY A 124 -9.43 7.29 -4.95
N ALA A 125 -9.20 8.60 -4.91
CA ALA A 125 -9.58 9.48 -6.02
C ALA A 125 -8.82 9.11 -7.32
N ILE A 126 -7.74 8.36 -7.17
CA ILE A 126 -6.93 7.80 -8.26
C ILE A 126 -6.98 6.28 -8.16
N ASP A 127 -7.32 5.62 -9.26
CA ASP A 127 -7.23 4.17 -9.39
C ASP A 127 -5.74 3.76 -9.60
N PRO A 128 -5.08 3.14 -8.61
CA PRO A 128 -3.66 2.80 -8.71
C PRO A 128 -3.37 1.65 -9.69
N VAL A 129 -4.39 0.94 -10.16
CA VAL A 129 -4.25 -0.17 -11.10
C VAL A 129 -4.27 0.35 -12.54
N THR A 130 -5.13 1.32 -12.82
CA THR A 130 -5.44 1.75 -14.19
C THR A 130 -5.02 3.18 -14.55
N VAL A 131 -4.67 4.02 -13.58
CA VAL A 131 -4.23 5.40 -13.85
C VAL A 131 -3.06 5.42 -14.85
N PRO A 132 -3.16 6.18 -15.96
CA PRO A 132 -2.03 6.30 -16.89
C PRO A 132 -0.84 6.98 -16.21
N LEU A 133 0.35 6.39 -16.32
CA LEU A 133 1.57 6.95 -15.73
C LEU A 133 1.84 8.41 -16.13
N ALA A 134 1.52 8.78 -17.37
CA ALA A 134 1.69 10.15 -17.86
C ALA A 134 0.84 11.17 -17.11
N GLU A 135 -0.34 10.79 -16.60
CA GLU A 135 -1.20 11.67 -15.80
C GLU A 135 -0.59 11.98 -14.42
N LEU A 136 0.29 11.09 -13.94
CA LEU A 136 1.08 11.26 -12.73
C LEU A 136 2.48 11.84 -13.01
N GLY A 137 2.81 12.10 -14.27
CA GLY A 137 4.17 12.44 -14.71
C GLY A 137 5.20 11.36 -14.40
N LEU A 138 4.78 10.10 -14.35
CA LEU A 138 5.58 8.91 -14.05
C LEU A 138 5.92 8.08 -15.30
N ASP A 139 5.66 8.60 -16.50
CA ASP A 139 6.05 8.02 -17.79
C ASP A 139 7.56 8.22 -18.05
N ALA A 140 8.38 7.67 -17.15
CA ALA A 140 9.83 7.79 -17.18
C ALA A 140 10.51 6.43 -17.44
N PRO A 141 11.74 6.40 -18.00
CA PRO A 141 12.46 5.16 -18.23
C PRO A 141 12.62 4.32 -16.97
N GLY A 142 12.20 3.05 -17.05
CA GLY A 142 12.29 2.09 -15.95
C GLY A 142 11.19 2.21 -14.89
N VAL A 143 10.24 3.13 -15.05
CA VAL A 143 9.06 3.24 -14.18
C VAL A 143 7.88 2.51 -14.83
N ASP A 144 7.20 1.67 -14.06
CA ASP A 144 5.94 1.02 -14.45
C ASP A 144 4.91 1.06 -13.31
N HIS A 145 3.73 0.46 -13.49
CA HIS A 145 2.65 0.48 -12.51
C HIS A 145 3.01 -0.14 -11.15
N ARG A 146 4.05 -0.98 -11.06
CA ARG A 146 4.53 -1.49 -9.77
C ARG A 146 5.03 -0.38 -8.86
N PHE A 147 5.55 0.72 -9.41
CA PHE A 147 5.92 1.89 -8.62
C PHE A 147 4.68 2.62 -8.06
N VAL A 148 3.62 2.76 -8.86
CA VAL A 148 2.35 3.35 -8.38
C VAL A 148 1.74 2.50 -7.27
N ARG A 149 1.75 1.17 -7.43
CA ARG A 149 1.26 0.24 -6.42
C ARG A 149 2.14 0.20 -5.18
N PHE A 150 3.46 0.33 -5.31
CA PHE A 150 4.35 0.51 -4.17
C PHE A 150 4.01 1.79 -3.39
N CYS A 151 3.76 2.91 -4.07
CA CYS A 151 3.31 4.14 -3.40
C CYS A 151 1.96 3.94 -2.70
N ALA A 152 0.99 3.32 -3.37
CA ALA A 152 -0.36 3.17 -2.83
C ALA A 152 -0.46 2.11 -1.71
N GLY A 153 0.35 1.05 -1.77
CA GLY A 153 0.40 -0.03 -0.78
C GLY A 153 1.43 0.24 0.31
N TRP A 154 2.72 0.04 0.02
CA TRP A 154 3.82 0.15 0.99
C TRP A 154 4.01 1.55 1.58
N LEU A 155 3.71 2.61 0.81
CA LEU A 155 3.73 4.00 1.30
C LEU A 155 2.32 4.55 1.54
N GLY A 156 1.32 3.66 1.52
CA GLY A 156 -0.05 3.98 1.85
C GLY A 156 -0.24 4.09 3.36
N VAL A 157 -1.31 4.77 3.74
CA VAL A 157 -1.68 5.09 5.13
C VAL A 157 -1.75 3.89 6.07
N GLU A 158 -2.01 2.68 5.58
CA GLU A 158 -2.07 1.46 6.41
C GLU A 158 -0.68 0.84 6.69
N ALA A 159 0.28 0.97 5.76
CA ALA A 159 1.53 0.21 5.81
C ALA A 159 2.81 1.06 5.83
N ALA A 160 2.70 2.38 5.71
CA ALA A 160 3.87 3.26 5.68
C ALA A 160 4.73 3.17 6.94
N ASP A 161 4.13 2.89 8.11
CA ASP A 161 4.84 2.68 9.38
C ASP A 161 5.59 1.33 9.44
N ASP A 162 5.28 0.39 8.54
CA ASP A 162 5.91 -0.94 8.47
C ASP A 162 7.06 -1.01 7.45
N LEU A 163 7.47 0.11 6.88
CA LEU A 163 8.57 0.15 5.90
C LEU A 163 9.87 -0.44 6.45
N GLY A 164 10.06 -0.42 7.78
CA GLY A 164 11.17 -1.09 8.44
C GLY A 164 11.18 -2.61 8.25
N GLU A 165 10.01 -3.24 8.24
CA GLU A 165 9.87 -4.67 7.97
C GLU A 165 10.31 -5.03 6.55
N LEU A 166 9.97 -4.19 5.56
CA LEU A 166 10.39 -4.36 4.18
C LEU A 166 11.91 -4.29 4.07
N ARG A 167 12.54 -3.26 4.66
CA ARG A 167 13.96 -2.99 4.49
C ARG A 167 14.84 -4.20 4.82
N GLU A 168 14.50 -4.95 5.87
CA GLU A 168 15.28 -6.11 6.31
C GLU A 168 15.48 -7.17 5.23
N THR A 169 14.49 -7.31 4.33
CA THR A 169 14.44 -8.38 3.33
C THR A 169 14.33 -7.86 1.91
N PHE A 170 14.25 -6.54 1.72
CA PHE A 170 14.06 -5.91 0.41
C PHE A 170 15.11 -6.34 -0.61
N ALA A 171 16.37 -6.53 -0.21
CA ALA A 171 17.44 -6.97 -1.09
C ALA A 171 17.22 -8.37 -1.73
N ALA A 172 16.31 -9.17 -1.17
CA ALA A 172 15.90 -10.48 -1.70
C ALA A 172 14.69 -10.40 -2.65
N ALA A 173 14.09 -9.23 -2.84
CA ALA A 173 13.02 -9.02 -3.82
C ALA A 173 13.53 -9.15 -5.26
N TRP A 174 12.60 -9.33 -6.20
CA TRP A 174 12.92 -9.45 -7.62
C TRP A 174 13.79 -8.28 -8.10
N PRO A 175 14.90 -8.54 -8.82
CA PRO A 175 15.79 -7.48 -9.28
C PRO A 175 15.10 -6.41 -10.13
N ASP A 176 14.18 -6.80 -11.02
CA ASP A 176 13.44 -5.88 -11.88
C ASP A 176 12.42 -5.04 -11.09
N TYR A 177 11.77 -5.61 -10.07
CA TYR A 177 10.95 -4.85 -9.14
C TYR A 177 11.77 -3.79 -8.41
N ARG A 178 12.92 -4.18 -7.84
CA ARG A 178 13.80 -3.24 -7.12
C ARG A 178 14.31 -2.11 -8.02
N GLU A 179 14.64 -2.40 -9.27
CA GLU A 179 15.06 -1.36 -10.21
C GLU A 179 13.90 -0.45 -10.62
N THR A 180 12.68 -0.97 -10.70
CA THR A 180 11.46 -0.17 -10.94
C THR A 180 11.22 0.82 -9.80
N ILE A 181 11.28 0.35 -8.55
CA ILE A 181 11.12 1.22 -7.38
C ILE A 181 12.26 2.24 -7.29
N ARG A 182 13.49 1.83 -7.59
CA ARG A 182 14.65 2.72 -7.63
C ARG A 182 14.45 3.84 -8.67
N ALA A 183 14.06 3.49 -9.89
CA ALA A 183 13.84 4.43 -10.98
C ALA A 183 12.71 5.41 -10.63
N GLY A 184 11.61 4.91 -10.08
CA GLY A 184 10.47 5.72 -9.64
C GLY A 184 10.87 6.73 -8.57
N LEU A 185 11.53 6.28 -7.49
CA LEU A 185 11.99 7.16 -6.41
C LEU A 185 13.00 8.21 -6.89
N ILE A 186 13.97 7.83 -7.75
CA ILE A 186 14.91 8.80 -8.33
C ILE A 186 14.17 9.84 -9.18
N HIS A 187 13.20 9.40 -9.99
CA HIS A 187 12.43 10.28 -10.86
C HIS A 187 11.61 11.29 -10.07
N VAL A 188 10.86 10.84 -9.05
CA VAL A 188 10.03 11.74 -8.23
C VAL A 188 10.88 12.72 -7.44
N VAL A 189 12.03 12.29 -6.91
CA VAL A 189 12.94 13.17 -6.17
C VAL A 189 13.55 14.25 -7.06
N ARG A 190 13.92 13.91 -8.30
CA ARG A 190 14.58 14.84 -9.22
C ARG A 190 13.61 15.79 -9.91
N ASN A 191 12.48 15.29 -10.36
CA ASN A 191 11.59 16.00 -11.28
C ASN A 191 10.33 16.55 -10.58
N ARG A 192 10.04 16.08 -9.36
CA ARG A 192 8.86 16.47 -8.57
C ARG A 192 7.54 16.43 -9.38
N PRO A 193 7.24 15.32 -10.08
CA PRO A 193 6.11 15.25 -10.99
C PRO A 193 4.76 15.15 -10.26
N LEU A 194 4.77 14.63 -9.02
CA LEU A 194 3.56 14.41 -8.23
C LEU A 194 3.21 15.66 -7.43
N THR A 195 1.96 16.08 -7.51
CA THR A 195 1.39 17.05 -6.57
C THR A 195 1.00 16.37 -5.26
N VAL A 196 0.92 17.13 -4.16
CA VAL A 196 0.43 16.62 -2.87
C VAL A 196 -0.99 16.06 -2.94
N ALA A 197 -1.82 16.60 -3.83
CA ALA A 197 -3.19 16.10 -4.06
C ALA A 197 -3.20 14.74 -4.77
N GLN A 198 -2.33 14.54 -5.76
CA GLN A 198 -2.18 13.23 -6.40
C GLN A 198 -1.59 12.20 -5.45
N TRP A 199 -0.60 12.60 -4.65
CA TRP A 199 -0.04 11.75 -3.60
C TRP A 199 -1.13 11.32 -2.61
N TYR A 200 -1.87 12.29 -2.06
CA TYR A 200 -2.99 11.99 -1.15
C TYR A 200 -4.05 11.10 -1.81
N GLY A 201 -4.38 11.33 -3.09
CA GLY A 201 -5.32 10.51 -3.83
C GLY A 201 -4.88 9.05 -4.04
N LEU A 202 -3.58 8.78 -3.95
CA LEU A 202 -2.99 7.43 -4.03
C LEU A 202 -2.77 6.78 -2.66
N THR A 203 -2.31 7.56 -1.67
CA THR A 203 -1.75 7.03 -0.41
C THR A 203 -2.54 7.41 0.83
N TYR A 204 -3.38 8.44 0.74
CA TYR A 204 -4.12 9.06 1.85
C TYR A 204 -3.26 9.64 2.96
N ILE A 205 -1.97 9.83 2.68
CA ILE A 205 -1.05 10.54 3.55
C ILE A 205 -0.94 11.97 3.02
N ALA A 206 -1.29 12.95 3.85
CA ALA A 206 -1.20 14.35 3.47
C ALA A 206 0.22 14.87 3.70
N PHE A 207 0.68 15.73 2.78
CA PHE A 207 1.89 16.53 2.95
C PHE A 207 1.52 18.01 2.79
N PRO A 208 2.16 18.92 3.54
CA PRO A 208 1.85 20.34 3.46
C PRO A 208 2.24 20.94 2.11
N ASP A 209 3.34 20.48 1.51
CA ASP A 209 3.80 20.91 0.19
C ASP A 209 4.61 19.83 -0.54
N VAL A 210 4.98 20.14 -1.78
CA VAL A 210 5.71 19.23 -2.66
C VAL A 210 7.16 19.06 -2.18
N GLU A 211 7.76 20.07 -1.55
CA GLU A 211 9.09 20.00 -0.96
C GLU A 211 9.17 18.93 0.13
N GLU A 212 8.23 18.91 1.08
CA GLU A 212 8.18 17.93 2.16
C GLU A 212 7.90 16.51 1.63
N LEU A 213 6.97 16.38 0.67
CA LEU A 213 6.74 15.10 0.00
C LEU A 213 8.02 14.58 -0.68
N THR A 214 8.71 15.46 -1.42
CA THR A 214 9.96 15.12 -2.12
C THR A 214 11.05 14.71 -1.12
N ALA A 215 11.15 15.41 0.02
CA ALA A 215 12.11 15.08 1.07
C ALA A 215 11.82 13.73 1.72
N TYR A 216 10.55 13.41 2.00
CA TYR A 216 10.15 12.09 2.49
C TYR A 216 10.51 10.98 1.49
N LEU A 217 10.19 11.14 0.21
CA LEU A 217 10.50 10.15 -0.83
C LEU A 217 12.02 9.97 -1.03
N ALA A 218 12.81 11.04 -0.87
CA ALA A 218 14.27 10.95 -0.86
C ALA A 218 14.79 10.16 0.35
N GLN A 219 14.17 10.28 1.52
CA GLN A 219 14.50 9.46 2.68
C GLN A 219 14.11 7.99 2.45
N VAL A 220 12.95 7.70 1.85
CA VAL A 220 12.56 6.33 1.46
C VAL A 220 13.60 5.71 0.52
N TYR A 221 14.05 6.46 -0.48
CA TYR A 221 15.16 6.02 -1.35
C TYR A 221 16.41 5.70 -0.55
N ALA A 222 16.87 6.63 0.29
CA ALA A 222 18.10 6.45 1.07
C ALA A 222 17.98 5.27 2.05
N TYR A 223 16.80 5.06 2.63
CA TYR A 223 16.51 3.98 3.58
C TYR A 223 16.60 2.60 2.92
N LEU A 224 16.01 2.45 1.73
CA LEU A 224 15.96 1.18 1.01
C LEU A 224 17.26 0.86 0.25
N TYR A 225 17.98 1.87 -0.25
CA TYR A 225 19.09 1.66 -1.18
C TYR A 225 20.46 2.13 -0.67
N ASP A 226 20.52 3.15 0.17
CA ASP A 226 21.79 3.79 0.58
C ASP A 226 22.16 3.47 2.04
N GLY A 227 21.39 2.63 2.72
CA GLY A 227 21.66 2.19 4.08
C GLY A 227 21.37 3.23 5.16
N PHE A 228 20.56 4.26 4.86
CA PHE A 228 20.14 5.24 5.85
C PHE A 228 19.42 4.55 7.03
N GLU A 229 19.87 4.81 8.26
CA GLU A 229 19.43 4.00 9.42
C GLU A 229 18.02 4.33 9.91
N ALA A 230 17.65 5.62 9.92
CA ALA A 230 16.36 6.05 10.44
C ALA A 230 15.22 5.78 9.46
N MET A 231 14.17 5.11 9.94
CA MET A 231 12.96 4.88 9.15
C MET A 231 12.31 6.23 8.80
N PRO A 232 12.02 6.50 7.52
CA PRO A 232 11.24 7.66 7.11
C PRO A 232 9.86 7.59 7.75
N VAL A 233 9.43 8.68 8.38
CA VAL A 233 8.11 8.78 9.02
C VAL A 233 7.27 9.75 8.23
N ALA A 234 6.08 9.30 7.83
CA ALA A 234 5.10 10.16 7.17
C ALA A 234 4.54 11.21 8.17
N PRO A 235 4.10 12.38 7.69
CA PRO A 235 3.39 13.35 8.54
C PRO A 235 2.14 12.75 9.18
N ASN A 236 1.74 13.31 10.34
CA ASN A 236 0.48 12.95 11.02
C ASN A 236 -0.75 13.50 10.31
#